data_AF-A0A7T2W124-F1
#
_entry.id   AF-A0A7T2W124-F1
#
_cell.length_a   1.000
_cell.length_b   1.000
_cell.length_c   1.000
_cell.angle_alpha   90.00
_cell.angle_beta   90.00
_cell.angle_gamma   90.00
#
_symmetry.space_group_name_H-M   'P 1'
#
loop_
_entity.id
_entity.type
_entity.pdbx_description
1 polymer ?
#
loop_
_entity_poly.entity_id
_entity_poly.type
_entity_poly.pdbx_seq_one_letter_code
_entity_poly.pdbx_strand_id
1 'polypeptide(L)'
;MNLADLTAPEFQRLVALHDQLPAQAPALRRLPPPPVAPEFAGLSPEECRARLRMLKDDAVRRSSNGRWSDAEAREWTSLHISTRMTAVLLAGIEGEMEELAHREWRELPPPERAAIKAQIRYLADELAGLRSLTLRN
;
A
#
# COMPACT_ATOMS: atom_id res chain seq x y z
N MET A 1 4.68 16.36 -30.26
CA MET A 1 3.97 17.35 -31.09
C MET A 1 3.66 18.54 -30.19
N ASN A 2 4.11 19.74 -30.55
CA ASN A 2 3.88 20.94 -29.76
C ASN A 2 2.51 21.53 -30.16
N LEU A 3 1.67 21.88 -29.19
CA LEU A 3 0.33 22.42 -29.44
C LEU A 3 0.36 23.79 -30.14
N ALA A 4 1.49 24.50 -30.04
CA ALA A 4 1.69 25.81 -30.65
C ALA A 4 1.76 25.79 -32.20
N ASP A 5 1.98 24.62 -32.80
CA ASP A 5 2.16 24.47 -34.26
C ASP A 5 0.87 24.05 -34.99
N LEU A 6 -0.25 23.89 -34.26
CA LEU A 6 -1.52 23.43 -34.82
C LEU A 6 -2.30 24.58 -35.46
N THR A 7 -2.69 24.42 -36.72
CA THR A 7 -3.59 25.35 -37.38
C THR A 7 -5.04 25.15 -36.87
N ALA A 8 -5.86 26.20 -36.92
CA ALA A 8 -7.26 26.13 -36.50
C ALA A 8 -8.09 24.99 -37.16
N PRO A 9 -7.95 24.68 -38.47
CA PRO A 9 -8.64 23.55 -39.08
C PRO A 9 -8.12 22.18 -38.63
N GLU A 10 -6.87 22.07 -38.19
CA GLU A 10 -6.32 20.83 -37.61
C GLU A 10 -6.84 20.63 -36.19
N PHE A 11 -6.89 21.71 -35.41
CA PHE A 11 -7.49 21.69 -34.08
C PHE A 11 -8.97 21.29 -34.14
N GLN A 12 -9.75 21.88 -35.06
CA GLN A 12 -11.17 21.52 -35.24
C GLN A 12 -11.38 20.06 -35.65
N ARG A 13 -10.49 19.49 -36.48
CA ARG A 13 -10.52 18.05 -36.82
C ARG A 13 -10.23 17.16 -35.62
N LEU A 14 -9.27 17.53 -34.77
CA LEU A 14 -8.96 16.79 -33.56
C LEU A 14 -10.10 16.83 -32.54
N VAL A 15 -10.74 17.98 -32.38
CA VAL A 15 -11.93 18.12 -31.52
C VAL A 15 -13.08 17.27 -32.06
N ALA A 16 -13.34 17.31 -33.37
CA ALA A 16 -14.39 16.48 -33.99
C ALA A 16 -14.12 14.97 -33.85
N LEU A 17 -12.86 14.54 -33.88
CA LEU A 17 -12.44 13.15 -33.59
C LEU A 17 -12.66 12.76 -32.12
N HIS A 18 -12.53 13.71 -31.19
CA HIS A 18 -12.73 13.49 -29.77
C HIS A 18 -14.22 13.45 -29.38
N ASP A 19 -15.05 14.29 -30.03
CA ASP A 19 -16.50 14.35 -29.81
C ASP A 19 -17.26 13.19 -30.49
N GLN A 20 -16.58 12.35 -31.29
CA GLN A 20 -17.14 11.08 -31.72
C GLN A 20 -17.38 10.22 -30.49
N LEU A 21 -18.66 9.89 -30.24
CA LEU A 21 -19.05 8.90 -29.26
C LEU A 21 -18.14 7.68 -29.41
N PRO A 22 -17.43 7.25 -28.34
CA PRO A 22 -16.53 6.13 -28.45
C PRO A 22 -17.32 4.95 -29.00
N ALA A 23 -16.86 4.39 -30.12
CA ALA A 23 -17.39 3.13 -30.61
C ALA A 23 -17.45 2.16 -29.42
N GLN A 24 -18.58 1.49 -29.21
CA GLN A 24 -18.76 0.59 -28.07
C GLN A 24 -17.50 -0.23 -27.90
N ALA A 25 -16.85 -0.10 -26.73
CA ALA A 25 -15.62 -0.83 -26.46
C ALA A 25 -15.87 -2.30 -26.80
N PRO A 26 -15.04 -2.93 -27.65
CA PRO A 26 -15.27 -4.30 -28.04
C PRO A 26 -15.41 -5.12 -26.77
N ALA A 27 -16.45 -5.95 -26.69
CA ALA A 27 -16.68 -6.79 -25.52
C ALA A 27 -15.40 -7.60 -25.25
N LEU A 28 -14.65 -7.20 -24.22
CA LEU A 28 -13.42 -7.89 -23.84
C LEU A 28 -13.85 -9.29 -23.42
N ARG A 29 -13.57 -10.27 -24.28
CA ARG A 29 -13.80 -11.68 -23.94
C ARG A 29 -12.96 -11.95 -22.70
N ARG A 30 -13.62 -12.23 -21.56
CA ARG A 30 -12.92 -12.71 -20.37
C ARG A 30 -12.18 -13.97 -20.78
N LEU A 31 -10.86 -13.93 -20.67
CA LEU A 31 -10.07 -15.14 -20.80
C LEU A 31 -10.52 -16.10 -19.69
N PRO A 32 -10.53 -17.41 -19.96
CA PRO A 32 -10.73 -18.38 -18.90
C PRO A 32 -9.68 -18.12 -17.81
N PRO A 33 -10.03 -18.31 -16.53
CA PRO A 33 -9.06 -18.15 -15.45
C PRO A 33 -7.87 -19.08 -15.72
N PRO A 34 -6.64 -18.61 -15.49
CA PRO A 34 -5.47 -19.44 -15.68
C PRO A 34 -5.56 -20.67 -14.76
N PRO A 35 -5.06 -21.83 -15.20
CA PRO A 35 -5.03 -23.01 -14.36
C PRO A 35 -4.26 -22.72 -13.07
N VAL A 36 -4.79 -23.22 -11.95
CA VAL A 36 -4.11 -23.13 -10.65
C VAL A 36 -2.79 -23.88 -10.76
N ALA A 37 -1.69 -23.26 -10.34
CA ALA A 37 -0.39 -23.89 -10.42
C ALA A 37 -0.36 -25.16 -9.54
N PRO A 38 0.33 -26.23 -9.97
CA PRO A 38 0.28 -27.54 -9.30
C PRO A 38 0.60 -27.49 -7.81
N GLU A 39 1.48 -26.59 -7.39
CA GLU A 39 1.88 -26.40 -5.99
C GLU A 39 0.78 -25.84 -5.08
N PHE A 40 -0.31 -25.33 -5.65
CA PHE A 40 -1.51 -24.90 -4.93
C PHE A 40 -2.70 -25.84 -5.14
N ALA A 41 -2.55 -26.89 -5.96
CA ALA A 41 -3.61 -27.84 -6.19
C ALA A 41 -3.92 -28.63 -4.90
N GLY A 42 -5.18 -28.58 -4.46
CA GLY A 42 -5.64 -29.26 -3.25
C GLY A 42 -5.50 -28.46 -1.95
N LEU A 43 -4.93 -27.26 -1.98
CA LEU A 43 -4.92 -26.36 -0.82
C LEU A 43 -6.24 -25.59 -0.71
N SER A 44 -6.67 -25.34 0.52
CA SER A 44 -7.76 -24.42 0.80
C SER A 44 -7.38 -22.97 0.47
N PRO A 45 -8.35 -22.06 0.25
CA PRO A 45 -8.05 -20.65 0.00
C PRO A 45 -7.24 -19.95 1.11
N GLU A 46 -7.34 -20.41 2.35
CA GLU A 46 -6.55 -19.89 3.46
C GLU A 46 -5.09 -20.35 3.38
N GLU A 47 -4.87 -21.64 3.13
CA GLU A 47 -3.53 -22.22 2.95
C GLU A 47 -2.83 -21.63 1.72
N CYS A 48 -3.56 -21.41 0.62
CA CYS A 48 -3.05 -20.69 -0.56
C CYS A 48 -2.57 -19.29 -0.18
N ARG A 49 -3.35 -18.53 0.59
CA ARG A 49 -2.97 -17.17 1.02
C ARG A 49 -1.77 -17.18 1.96
N ALA A 50 -1.67 -18.15 2.87
CA ALA A 50 -0.51 -18.31 3.74
C ALA A 50 0.74 -18.65 2.91
N ARG A 51 0.62 -19.57 1.96
CA ARG A 51 1.71 -20.00 1.09
C ARG A 51 2.20 -18.88 0.18
N LEU A 52 1.28 -18.10 -0.40
CA LEU A 52 1.61 -16.93 -1.21
C LEU A 52 2.32 -15.85 -0.39
N ARG A 53 1.91 -15.61 0.87
CA ARG A 53 2.64 -14.69 1.77
C ARG A 53 4.06 -15.16 2.00
N MET A 54 4.26 -16.44 2.32
CA MET A 54 5.61 -16.99 2.51
C MET A 54 6.47 -16.83 1.25
N LEU A 55 5.94 -17.17 0.07
CA LEU A 55 6.68 -17.05 -1.20
C LEU A 55 7.03 -15.60 -1.53
N LYS A 56 6.12 -14.67 -1.26
CA LYS A 56 6.37 -13.23 -1.38
C LYS A 56 7.53 -12.81 -0.46
N ASP A 57 7.50 -13.22 0.81
CA ASP A 57 8.53 -12.87 1.78
C ASP A 57 9.89 -13.49 1.40
N ASP A 58 9.89 -14.72 0.90
CA ASP A 58 11.09 -15.41 0.39
C ASP A 58 11.66 -14.72 -0.86
N ALA A 59 10.80 -14.30 -1.80
CA ALA A 59 11.21 -13.57 -2.99
C ALA A 59 11.82 -12.21 -2.63
N VAL A 60 11.22 -11.50 -1.67
CA VAL A 60 11.74 -10.23 -1.12
C VAL A 60 13.08 -10.46 -0.40
N ARG A 61 13.22 -11.54 0.37
CA ARG A 61 14.48 -11.91 1.03
C ARG A 61 15.60 -12.17 0.02
N ARG A 62 15.31 -12.89 -1.06
CA ARG A 62 16.29 -13.23 -2.10
C ARG A 62 16.68 -12.02 -2.94
N SER A 63 15.70 -11.18 -3.33
CA SER A 63 15.95 -9.98 -4.15
C SER A 63 16.70 -8.88 -3.40
N SER A 64 16.56 -8.81 -2.07
CA SER A 64 17.26 -7.84 -1.22
C SER A 64 18.68 -8.24 -0.83
N ASN A 65 19.18 -9.41 -1.26
CA ASN A 65 20.51 -9.93 -0.94
C ASN A 65 20.84 -9.87 0.58
N GLY A 66 19.83 -10.11 1.43
CA GLY A 66 19.96 -10.02 2.90
C GLY A 66 20.04 -8.60 3.48
N ARG A 67 20.00 -7.54 2.65
CA ARG A 67 19.88 -6.14 3.11
C ARG A 67 18.41 -5.79 3.31
N TRP A 68 17.96 -6.11 4.52
CA TRP A 68 16.65 -5.83 5.10
C TRP A 68 16.13 -4.41 4.77
N SER A 69 15.18 -4.30 3.83
CA SER A 69 14.30 -3.15 3.66
C SER A 69 12.91 -3.58 4.13
N ASP A 70 12.72 -3.56 5.45
CA ASP A 70 11.45 -3.98 6.08
C ASP A 70 10.31 -3.11 5.57
N ALA A 71 9.19 -3.72 5.21
CA ALA A 71 8.00 -2.95 4.88
C ALA A 71 7.57 -2.08 6.07
N GLU A 72 7.70 -2.62 7.29
CA GLU A 72 7.39 -1.93 8.53
C GLU A 72 8.32 -0.74 8.77
N ALA A 73 9.61 -0.88 8.44
CA ALA A 73 10.58 0.22 8.56
C ALA A 73 10.25 1.34 7.57
N ARG A 74 9.91 1.00 6.32
CA ARG A 74 9.48 1.99 5.32
C ARG A 74 8.20 2.71 5.74
N GLU A 75 7.21 1.96 6.23
CA GLU A 75 5.96 2.52 6.73
C GLU A 75 6.20 3.42 7.94
N TRP A 76 6.97 2.97 8.92
CA TRP A 76 7.39 3.77 10.08
C TRP A 76 8.05 5.07 9.64
N THR A 77 9.05 4.99 8.75
CA THR A 77 9.78 6.15 8.23
C THR A 77 8.89 7.10 7.41
N SER A 78 7.79 6.63 6.84
CA SER A 78 6.83 7.47 6.10
C SER A 78 5.87 8.24 6.99
N LEU A 79 5.67 7.81 8.24
CA LEU A 79 4.77 8.51 9.17
C LEU A 79 5.37 9.85 9.60
N HIS A 80 4.51 10.87 9.71
CA HIS A 80 4.87 12.14 10.33
C HIS A 80 5.29 11.93 11.79
N ILE A 81 6.23 12.74 12.28
CA ILE A 81 6.82 12.54 13.61
C ILE A 81 5.76 12.54 14.73
N SER A 82 4.76 13.43 14.65
CA SER A 82 3.66 13.46 15.62
C SER A 82 2.85 12.17 15.66
N THR A 83 2.65 11.50 14.51
CA THR A 83 1.96 10.22 14.45
C THR A 83 2.77 9.11 15.11
N ARG A 84 4.09 9.13 14.93
CA ARG A 84 4.99 8.18 15.61
C ARG A 84 4.98 8.40 17.12
N MET A 85 5.07 9.64 17.58
CA MET A 85 4.98 9.98 19.00
C MET A 85 3.66 9.49 19.62
N THR A 86 2.53 9.71 18.93
CA THR A 86 1.23 9.19 19.38
C THR A 86 1.23 7.66 19.47
N ALA A 87 1.82 6.97 18.50
CA ALA A 87 1.91 5.51 18.53
C ALA A 87 2.77 4.99 19.69
N VAL A 88 3.91 5.63 19.98
CA VAL A 88 4.78 5.31 21.12
C VAL A 88 4.05 5.56 22.45
N LEU A 89 3.39 6.71 22.57
CA LEU A 89 2.62 7.08 23.76
C LEU A 89 1.51 6.06 24.06
N LEU A 90 0.69 5.73 23.05
CA LEU A 90 -0.40 4.77 23.20
C LEU A 90 0.10 3.35 23.46
N ALA A 91 1.32 3.02 23.00
CA ALA A 91 1.96 1.75 23.30
C ALA A 91 2.46 1.65 24.75
N GLY A 92 2.40 2.75 25.52
CA GLY A 92 2.83 2.79 26.92
C GLY A 92 4.34 2.66 27.07
N ILE A 93 5.11 3.06 26.06
CA ILE A 93 6.58 3.01 26.10
C ILE A 93 7.07 4.21 26.89
N GLU A 94 7.84 3.96 27.96
CA GLU A 94 8.39 5.01 28.81
C GLU A 94 9.63 5.66 28.20
N GLY A 95 9.75 6.98 28.36
CA GLY A 95 10.92 7.77 27.92
C GLY A 95 10.55 9.08 27.24
N GLU A 96 11.55 9.76 26.69
CA GLU A 96 11.37 10.98 25.91
C GLU A 96 10.75 10.67 24.54
N MET A 97 9.50 11.09 24.35
CA MET A 97 8.68 10.70 23.20
C MET A 97 9.27 11.12 21.86
N GLU A 98 9.87 12.31 21.80
CA GLU A 98 10.48 12.84 20.58
C GLU A 98 11.69 11.97 20.19
N GLU A 99 12.56 11.63 21.14
CA GLU A 99 13.70 10.75 20.91
C GLU A 99 13.24 9.36 20.43
N LEU A 100 12.28 8.76 21.13
CA LEU A 100 11.73 7.45 20.78
C LEU A 100 11.10 7.43 19.39
N ALA A 101 10.37 8.48 19.02
CA ALA A 101 9.72 8.60 17.72
C ALA A 101 10.70 8.82 16.55
N HIS A 102 11.87 9.40 16.82
CA HIS A 102 12.94 9.60 15.84
C HIS A 102 13.75 8.33 15.55
N ARG A 103 13.69 7.31 16.41
CA ARG A 103 14.42 6.05 16.23
C ARG A 103 14.00 5.34 14.95
N GLU A 104 15.00 4.74 14.30
CA GLU A 104 14.74 3.83 13.19
C GLU A 104 13.97 2.60 13.70
N TRP A 105 13.10 2.01 12.87
CA TRP A 105 12.27 0.88 13.29
C TRP A 105 13.09 -0.27 13.90
N ARG A 106 14.29 -0.52 13.37
CA ARG A 106 15.22 -1.56 13.85
C ARG A 106 15.85 -1.28 15.22
N GLU A 107 15.84 -0.03 15.66
CA GLU A 107 16.40 0.41 16.95
C GLU A 107 15.39 0.24 18.09
N LEU A 108 14.11 0.06 17.76
CA LEU A 108 13.07 -0.28 18.72
C LEU A 108 13.15 -1.78 19.09
N PRO A 109 13.27 -2.12 20.39
CA PRO A 109 13.22 -3.48 20.86
C PRO A 109 12.01 -4.27 20.33
N PRO A 110 12.14 -5.59 20.07
CA PRO A 110 11.02 -6.43 19.64
C PRO A 110 9.71 -6.27 20.46
N PRO A 111 9.72 -6.20 21.81
CA PRO A 111 8.48 -6.00 22.57
C PRO A 111 7.84 -4.64 22.31
N GLU A 112 8.63 -3.56 22.19
CA GLU A 112 8.14 -2.22 21.88
C GLU A 112 7.52 -2.16 20.48
N ARG A 113 8.18 -2.77 19.49
CA ARG A 113 7.62 -2.92 18.13
C ARG A 113 6.29 -3.66 18.14
N ALA A 114 6.17 -4.72 18.94
CA ALA A 114 4.93 -5.48 19.04
C ALA A 114 3.80 -4.64 19.67
N ALA A 115 4.11 -3.86 20.71
CA ALA A 115 3.16 -2.94 21.35
C ALA A 115 2.69 -1.83 20.39
N ILE A 116 3.62 -1.17 19.69
CA ILE A 116 3.29 -0.16 18.67
C ILE A 116 2.40 -0.75 17.58
N LYS A 117 2.74 -1.93 17.05
CA LYS A 117 1.93 -2.60 16.03
C LYS A 117 0.52 -2.93 16.53
N ALA A 118 0.38 -3.34 17.79
CA ALA A 118 -0.93 -3.61 18.38
C ALA A 118 -1.78 -2.34 18.42
N GLN A 119 -1.20 -1.22 18.84
CA GLN A 119 -1.91 0.06 18.90
C GLN A 119 -2.25 0.61 17.52
N ILE A 120 -1.33 0.53 16.55
CA ILE A 120 -1.60 0.97 15.18
C ILE A 120 -2.77 0.17 14.56
N ARG A 121 -2.83 -1.16 14.78
CA ARG A 121 -3.96 -1.97 14.32
C ARG A 121 -5.27 -1.55 14.97
N TYR A 122 -5.27 -1.38 16.29
CA TYR A 122 -6.45 -0.93 17.03
C TYR A 122 -6.96 0.43 16.51
N LEU A 123 -6.06 1.40 16.32
CA LEU A 123 -6.40 2.71 15.77
C LEU A 123 -6.92 2.62 14.33
N ALA A 124 -6.32 1.79 13.50
CA ALA A 124 -6.76 1.61 12.12
C ALA A 124 -8.21 1.09 12.07
N ASP A 125 -8.54 0.12 12.94
CA ASP A 125 -9.89 -0.44 13.04
C ASP A 125 -10.90 0.61 13.55
N GLU A 126 -10.57 1.36 14.60
CA GLU A 126 -11.42 2.42 15.15
C GLU A 126 -11.65 3.57 14.14
N LEU A 127 -10.57 4.02 13.48
CA LEU A 127 -10.63 5.12 12.51
C LEU A 127 -11.38 4.72 11.23
N ALA A 128 -11.34 3.45 10.81
CA ALA A 128 -12.08 2.96 9.65
C ALA A 128 -13.60 3.11 9.80
N GLY A 129 -14.11 3.13 11.04
CA GLY A 129 -15.52 3.38 11.35
C GLY A 129 -15.93 4.85 11.26
N LEU A 130 -14.98 5.79 11.28
CA LEU A 130 -15.28 7.21 11.32
C LEU A 130 -15.69 7.73 9.95
N ARG A 131 -16.93 8.24 9.86
CA ARG A 131 -17.45 8.88 8.64
C ARG A 131 -17.50 10.39 8.78
N SER A 132 -18.20 10.91 9.79
CA SER A 132 -18.41 12.36 9.90
C SER A 132 -17.14 13.15 10.23
N LEU A 133 -16.21 12.54 10.97
CA LEU A 133 -14.95 13.18 11.37
C LEU A 133 -13.87 13.17 10.28
N THR A 134 -14.05 12.37 9.22
CA THR A 134 -13.07 12.19 8.13
C THR A 134 -13.49 12.87 6.83
N LEU A 135 -14.69 13.46 6.80
CA LEU A 135 -15.13 14.31 5.70
C LEU A 135 -14.23 15.54 5.62
N ARG A 136 -13.69 15.79 4.43
CA ARG A 136 -13.01 17.05 4.13
C ARG A 136 -14.09 18.08 3.78
N ASN A 137 -14.18 19.13 4.57
CA ASN A 137 -14.99 20.31 4.25
C ASN A 137 -14.41 21.06 3.05
#